data_AF-A0A920ADN0-F1
#
_entry.id   AF-A0A920ADN0-F1
#
_cell.length_a   1.000
_cell.length_b   1.000
_cell.length_c   1.000
_cell.angle_alpha   90.00
_cell.angle_beta   90.00
_cell.angle_gamma   90.00
#
_symmetry.space_group_name_H-M   'P 1'
#
loop_
_entity.id
_entity.type
_entity.pdbx_description
1 polymer ?
#
loop_
_entity_poly.entity_id
_entity_poly.type
_entity_poly.pdbx_seq_one_letter_code
_entity_poly.pdbx_strand_id
1 'polypeptide(L)'
;MDVLPFGLFTNFGQFRQADIVRENSPKLIFGGYYSYNDGMSSRRGRTSGDIIFLNNDLEESLPDYEKYGFDFLFKFKGFSMLGEYVKSRSYLPSDIEYYVRNDGSLSTGITINDSNYPNNKLMLGQGYNIQLGYVFRNRTSLDLRYCHLDADDNSFLNNNTFYNRPNYYTFGLTKYLSRRYGFKIQGSVTFIELGEGANANVHSGNELEPYNRPLVSGHEIIYRFMTTFSF
;
A
#
# COMPACT_ATOMS: atom_id res chain seq x y z
N MET A 1 2.22 -9.66 -16.08
CA MET A 1 1.92 -10.87 -16.88
C MET A 1 1.19 -11.81 -15.95
N ASP A 2 0.08 -12.41 -16.42
CA ASP A 2 -0.75 -13.27 -15.57
C ASP A 2 -0.84 -14.68 -16.17
N VAL A 3 -0.76 -15.69 -15.32
CA VAL A 3 -0.74 -17.11 -15.70
C VAL A 3 -1.84 -17.86 -14.95
N LEU A 4 -2.61 -18.67 -15.67
CA LEU A 4 -3.71 -19.48 -15.13
C LEU A 4 -3.42 -20.97 -15.31
N PRO A 5 -2.57 -21.59 -14.45
CA PRO A 5 -2.14 -22.97 -14.63
C PRO A 5 -3.28 -24.01 -14.54
N PHE A 6 -4.41 -23.66 -13.90
CA PHE A 6 -5.58 -24.53 -13.75
C PHE A 6 -6.77 -24.11 -14.64
N GLY A 7 -6.49 -23.32 -15.67
CA GLY A 7 -7.49 -22.79 -16.59
C GLY A 7 -8.35 -21.67 -16.00
N LEU A 8 -9.34 -21.25 -16.78
CA LEU A 8 -10.20 -20.12 -16.43
C LEU A 8 -11.06 -20.39 -15.19
N PHE A 9 -11.38 -19.33 -14.47
CA PHE A 9 -12.33 -19.33 -13.36
C PHE A 9 -13.77 -19.33 -13.89
N THR A 10 -14.70 -19.88 -13.11
CA THR A 10 -16.11 -19.90 -13.47
C THR A 10 -16.70 -18.50 -13.31
N ASN A 11 -17.53 -18.05 -14.26
CA ASN A 11 -18.20 -16.74 -14.21
C ASN A 11 -17.27 -15.55 -13.96
N PHE A 12 -16.10 -15.53 -14.60
CA PHE A 12 -15.09 -14.50 -14.41
C PHE A 12 -14.64 -14.33 -12.96
N GLY A 13 -14.55 -15.45 -12.24
CA GLY A 13 -14.19 -15.49 -10.82
C GLY A 13 -12.86 -14.82 -10.51
N GLN A 14 -11.96 -14.64 -11.48
CA GLN A 14 -10.69 -13.93 -11.28
C GLN A 14 -10.86 -12.45 -10.89
N PHE A 15 -11.95 -11.78 -11.27
CA PHE A 15 -12.19 -10.36 -10.94
C PHE A 15 -12.89 -10.15 -9.59
N ARG A 16 -13.07 -11.23 -8.82
CA ARG A 16 -13.66 -11.18 -7.49
C ARG A 16 -12.68 -11.84 -6.55
N GLN A 17 -12.41 -11.26 -5.39
CA GLN A 17 -11.50 -11.88 -4.44
C GLN A 17 -12.12 -13.14 -3.81
N ALA A 18 -13.35 -13.04 -3.31
CA ALA A 18 -14.04 -14.15 -2.68
C ALA A 18 -14.44 -15.24 -3.70
N ASP A 19 -14.40 -16.51 -3.28
CA ASP A 19 -14.90 -17.63 -4.07
C ASP A 19 -16.42 -17.79 -3.93
N ILE A 20 -17.13 -16.82 -4.53
CA ILE A 20 -18.58 -16.70 -4.44
C ILE A 20 -19.32 -17.85 -5.13
N VAL A 21 -18.79 -18.32 -6.26
CA VAL A 21 -19.36 -19.42 -7.05
C VAL A 21 -18.97 -20.79 -6.51
N ARG A 22 -18.03 -20.82 -5.56
CA ARG A 22 -17.50 -22.03 -4.92
C ARG A 22 -16.94 -23.00 -5.94
N GLU A 23 -15.80 -22.62 -6.53
CA GLU A 23 -15.13 -23.37 -7.59
C GLU A 23 -15.02 -24.87 -7.25
N ASN A 24 -15.47 -25.73 -8.16
CA ASN A 24 -15.48 -27.18 -7.95
C ASN A 24 -14.08 -27.81 -8.10
N SER A 25 -13.18 -27.14 -8.81
CA SER A 25 -11.77 -27.51 -8.99
C SER A 25 -10.87 -26.38 -8.49
N PRO A 26 -9.63 -26.65 -8.07
CA PRO A 26 -8.69 -25.61 -7.68
C PRO A 26 -8.46 -24.64 -8.84
N LYS A 27 -8.49 -23.34 -8.55
CA LYS A 27 -8.20 -22.27 -9.51
C LYS A 27 -7.11 -21.38 -8.95
N LEU A 28 -6.14 -21.06 -9.79
CA LEU A 28 -5.01 -20.20 -9.45
C LEU A 28 -4.78 -19.25 -10.62
N ILE A 29 -4.63 -17.99 -10.29
CA ILE A 29 -4.00 -16.99 -11.14
C ILE A 29 -2.82 -16.44 -10.35
N PHE A 30 -1.68 -16.26 -11.02
CA PHE A 30 -0.55 -15.56 -10.44
C PHE A 30 0.07 -14.66 -11.49
N GLY A 31 0.63 -13.55 -11.05
CA GLY A 31 1.24 -12.58 -11.92
C GLY A 31 2.44 -11.90 -11.29
N GLY A 32 3.26 -11.34 -12.16
CA GLY A 32 4.39 -10.52 -11.79
C GLY A 32 4.39 -9.23 -12.60
N TYR A 33 4.92 -8.17 -11.99
CA TYR A 33 5.14 -6.89 -12.63
C TYR A 33 6.50 -6.32 -12.27
N TYR A 34 7.05 -5.57 -13.22
CA TYR A 34 8.30 -4.84 -13.09
C TYR A 34 8.13 -3.50 -13.79
N SER A 35 8.66 -2.44 -13.18
CA SER A 35 8.66 -1.08 -13.70
C SER A 35 9.96 -0.41 -13.28
N TYR A 36 10.58 0.26 -14.25
CA TYR A 36 11.72 1.13 -14.04
C TYR A 36 11.36 2.50 -14.58
N ASN A 37 11.64 3.55 -13.82
CA ASN A 37 11.45 4.92 -14.25
C ASN A 37 12.78 5.66 -14.14
N ASP A 38 13.25 6.15 -15.28
CA ASP A 38 14.43 7.01 -15.41
C ASP A 38 14.02 8.45 -15.06
N GLY A 39 14.67 9.05 -14.06
CA GLY A 39 14.37 10.42 -13.62
C GLY A 39 13.02 10.61 -12.93
N MET A 40 12.84 10.03 -11.75
CA MET A 40 11.60 10.09 -10.97
C MET A 40 11.45 11.37 -10.14
N SER A 41 10.39 12.12 -10.40
CA SER A 41 9.97 13.31 -9.64
C SER A 41 8.69 13.08 -8.82
N SER A 42 8.29 11.83 -8.57
CA SER A 42 7.13 11.47 -7.76
C SER A 42 7.47 10.49 -6.65
N ARG A 43 6.89 10.73 -5.47
CA ARG A 43 7.04 9.90 -4.28
C ARG A 43 6.73 8.41 -4.49
N ARG A 44 5.85 8.08 -5.46
CA ARG A 44 5.30 6.72 -5.68
C ARG A 44 5.60 6.15 -7.06
N GLY A 45 6.33 6.87 -7.91
CA GLY A 45 6.57 6.40 -9.27
C GLY A 45 5.38 6.53 -10.23
N ARG A 46 4.51 7.55 -10.07
CA ARG A 46 3.24 7.64 -10.85
C ARG A 46 2.98 8.98 -11.55
N THR A 47 3.64 10.03 -11.12
CA THR A 47 3.45 11.42 -11.58
C THR A 47 4.81 12.05 -11.86
N SER A 48 4.82 13.22 -12.49
CA SER A 48 6.03 14.02 -12.68
C SER A 48 5.83 15.40 -12.08
N GLY A 49 6.90 15.98 -11.53
CA GLY A 49 6.94 17.37 -11.03
C GLY A 49 6.67 17.56 -9.54
N ASP A 50 6.53 16.50 -8.73
CA ASP A 50 6.30 16.64 -7.28
C ASP A 50 7.60 16.89 -6.49
N ILE A 51 8.75 16.51 -7.07
CA ILE A 51 10.07 16.56 -6.45
C ILE A 51 11.08 17.01 -7.51
N ILE A 52 11.90 18.00 -7.18
CA ILE A 52 12.92 18.54 -8.08
C ILE A 52 14.28 18.49 -7.37
N PHE A 53 15.21 17.79 -8.00
CA PHE A 53 16.62 17.69 -7.61
C PHE A 53 17.47 18.22 -8.76
N LEU A 54 18.51 18.96 -8.45
CA LEU A 54 19.34 19.65 -9.44
C LEU A 54 20.83 19.35 -9.23
N ASN A 55 21.59 19.36 -10.31
CA ASN A 55 23.05 19.29 -10.28
C ASN A 55 23.68 20.69 -10.07
N ASN A 56 25.02 20.76 -10.10
CA ASN A 56 25.76 22.01 -9.93
C ASN A 56 25.49 23.07 -11.03
N ASP A 57 25.07 22.64 -12.22
CA ASP A 57 24.71 23.51 -13.34
C ASP A 57 23.22 23.93 -13.30
N LEU A 58 22.51 23.58 -12.22
CA LEU A 58 21.08 23.81 -12.01
C LEU A 58 20.17 23.08 -13.01
N GLU A 59 20.66 21.99 -13.59
CA GLU A 59 19.89 21.08 -14.44
C GLU A 59 19.25 19.96 -13.60
N GLU A 60 18.14 19.38 -14.07
CA GLU A 60 17.47 18.30 -13.35
C GLU A 60 18.34 17.04 -13.24
N SER A 61 18.51 16.57 -12.02
CA SER A 61 19.23 15.34 -11.67
C SER A 61 18.34 14.51 -10.75
N LEU A 62 17.40 13.77 -11.35
CA LEU A 62 16.35 13.05 -10.63
C LEU A 62 16.74 11.59 -10.36
N PRO A 63 16.28 10.99 -9.24
CA PRO A 63 16.56 9.61 -8.91
C PRO A 63 15.79 8.63 -9.78
N ASP A 64 16.40 7.50 -10.12
CA ASP A 64 15.66 6.43 -10.78
C ASP A 64 14.82 5.65 -9.78
N TYR A 65 13.68 5.12 -10.23
CA TYR A 65 12.74 4.40 -9.38
C TYR A 65 12.36 3.05 -9.98
N GLU A 66 12.82 1.99 -9.32
CA GLU A 66 12.53 0.60 -9.62
C GLU A 66 11.40 0.09 -8.71
N LYS A 67 10.44 -0.61 -9.31
CA LYS A 67 9.36 -1.27 -8.59
C LYS A 67 9.03 -2.60 -9.22
N TYR A 68 8.94 -3.62 -8.38
CA TYR A 68 8.49 -4.94 -8.82
C TYR A 68 7.61 -5.59 -7.77
N GLY A 69 6.89 -6.61 -8.20
CA GLY A 69 6.02 -7.34 -7.33
C GLY A 69 5.46 -8.58 -7.98
N PHE A 70 4.78 -9.34 -7.14
CA PHE A 70 4.13 -10.58 -7.50
C PHE A 70 2.80 -10.65 -6.76
N ASP A 71 1.79 -11.18 -7.42
CA ASP A 71 0.50 -11.45 -6.82
C ASP A 71 -0.01 -12.83 -7.22
N PHE A 72 -0.90 -13.37 -6.39
CA PHE A 72 -1.64 -14.57 -6.74
C PHE A 72 -3.02 -14.57 -6.09
N LEU A 73 -3.97 -15.22 -6.76
CA LEU A 73 -5.30 -15.51 -6.25
C LEU A 73 -5.62 -16.99 -6.47
N PHE A 74 -5.78 -17.70 -5.36
CA PHE A 74 -6.21 -19.09 -5.32
C PHE A 74 -7.66 -19.20 -4.85
N LYS A 75 -8.41 -20.14 -5.43
CA LYS A 75 -9.80 -20.44 -5.03
C LYS A 75 -10.12 -21.92 -5.10
N PHE A 76 -10.92 -22.38 -4.14
CA PHE A 76 -11.44 -23.74 -4.13
C PHE A 76 -12.60 -23.92 -3.14
N LYS A 77 -13.74 -24.45 -3.58
CA LYS A 77 -14.88 -24.87 -2.73
C LYS A 77 -15.40 -23.80 -1.76
N GLY A 78 -15.24 -22.52 -2.09
CA GLY A 78 -15.61 -21.38 -1.26
C GLY A 78 -14.44 -20.75 -0.51
N PHE A 79 -13.29 -21.43 -0.44
CA PHE A 79 -12.05 -20.83 0.04
C PHE A 79 -11.44 -19.93 -1.04
N SER A 80 -10.88 -18.80 -0.62
CA SER A 80 -10.08 -17.91 -1.45
C SER A 80 -8.86 -17.43 -0.68
N MET A 81 -7.73 -17.32 -1.37
CA MET A 81 -6.48 -16.77 -0.83
C MET A 81 -5.90 -15.81 -1.85
N LEU A 82 -5.67 -14.56 -1.44
CA LEU A 82 -4.96 -13.54 -2.21
C LEU A 82 -3.64 -13.26 -1.52
N GLY A 83 -2.53 -13.28 -2.25
CA GLY A 83 -1.24 -12.83 -1.77
C GLY A 83 -0.67 -11.80 -2.72
N GLU A 84 -0.07 -10.75 -2.17
CA GLU A 84 0.59 -9.68 -2.91
C GLU A 84 1.92 -9.37 -2.24
N TYR A 85 2.97 -9.18 -3.04
CA TYR A 85 4.27 -8.70 -2.63
C TYR A 85 4.67 -7.53 -3.52
N VAL A 86 5.23 -6.49 -2.93
CA VAL A 86 5.76 -5.34 -3.63
C VAL A 86 7.08 -4.92 -3.01
N LYS A 87 8.01 -4.51 -3.87
CA LYS A 87 9.28 -3.89 -3.47
C LYS A 87 9.57 -2.71 -4.36
N SER A 88 10.03 -1.63 -3.77
CA SER A 88 10.53 -0.45 -4.46
C SER A 88 11.95 -0.11 -4.02
N ARG A 89 12.74 0.39 -4.96
CA ARG A 89 14.12 0.84 -4.79
C ARG A 89 14.33 2.13 -5.56
N SER A 90 15.29 2.92 -5.12
CA SER A 90 15.77 4.10 -5.82
C SER A 90 17.25 4.00 -6.11
N TYR A 91 17.67 4.60 -7.21
CA TYR A 91 19.08 4.80 -7.54
C TYR A 91 19.32 6.30 -7.68
N LEU A 92 20.16 6.85 -6.81
CA LEU A 92 20.44 8.29 -6.79
C LEU A 92 21.61 8.61 -7.75
N PRO A 93 21.45 9.60 -8.65
CA PRO A 93 22.58 10.19 -9.35
C PRO A 93 23.60 10.75 -8.36
N SER A 94 24.89 10.65 -8.71
CA SER A 94 25.99 11.12 -7.87
C SER A 94 26.22 12.63 -7.93
N ASP A 95 25.59 13.31 -8.88
CA ASP A 95 25.75 14.73 -9.20
C ASP A 95 24.63 15.62 -8.63
N ILE A 96 23.72 15.08 -7.81
CA ILE A 96 22.73 15.90 -7.11
C ILE A 96 23.45 16.82 -6.12
N GLU A 97 23.23 18.13 -6.28
CA GLU A 97 23.82 19.18 -5.45
C GLU A 97 22.74 20.02 -4.74
N TYR A 98 21.56 20.17 -5.35
CA TYR A 98 20.47 20.98 -4.81
C TYR A 98 19.10 20.29 -4.89
N TYR A 99 18.16 20.79 -4.09
CA TYR A 99 16.75 20.44 -4.15
C TYR A 99 15.86 21.67 -3.98
N VAL A 100 14.66 21.61 -4.58
CA VAL A 100 13.62 22.65 -4.41
C VAL A 100 12.77 22.32 -3.19
N ARG A 101 12.62 23.28 -2.28
CA ARG A 101 11.77 23.15 -1.09
C ARG A 101 10.29 23.32 -1.43
N ASN A 102 9.42 22.91 -0.51
CA ASN A 102 7.97 23.06 -0.69
C ASN A 102 7.51 24.52 -0.84
N ASP A 103 8.30 25.49 -0.37
CA ASP A 103 8.04 26.94 -0.53
C ASP A 103 8.59 27.51 -1.85
N GLY A 104 9.17 26.66 -2.71
CA GLY A 104 9.77 27.05 -4.00
C GLY A 104 11.20 27.56 -3.90
N SER A 105 11.79 27.67 -2.70
CA SER A 105 13.18 28.11 -2.53
C SER A 105 14.18 27.00 -2.85
N LEU A 106 15.36 27.39 -3.38
CA LEU A 106 16.47 26.48 -3.63
C LEU A 106 17.25 26.18 -2.34
N SER A 107 17.65 24.92 -2.15
CA SER A 107 18.56 24.53 -1.05
C SER A 107 19.92 25.20 -1.15
N THR A 108 20.62 25.37 -0.03
CA THR A 108 21.98 25.95 0.01
C THR A 108 23.09 24.90 -0.27
N GLY A 109 22.76 23.79 -0.93
CA GLY A 109 23.60 22.62 -1.13
C GLY A 109 23.12 21.38 -0.35
N ILE A 110 23.60 20.19 -0.70
CA ILE A 110 23.38 18.94 0.03
C ILE A 110 24.51 18.74 1.05
N THR A 111 24.18 18.79 2.33
CA THR A 111 25.14 18.43 3.40
C THR A 111 25.26 16.90 3.50
N ILE A 112 26.29 16.38 4.18
CA ILE A 112 26.41 14.95 4.52
C ILE A 112 25.13 14.41 5.20
N ASN A 113 24.48 15.24 6.03
CA ASN A 113 23.20 14.91 6.68
C ASN A 113 21.99 14.87 5.71
N ASP A 114 22.11 15.51 4.54
CA ASP A 114 21.09 15.61 3.50
C ASP A 114 21.29 14.60 2.37
N SER A 115 22.37 13.81 2.38
CA SER A 115 22.65 12.82 1.33
C SER A 115 21.51 11.80 1.16
N ASN A 116 20.79 11.51 2.25
CA ASN A 116 19.62 10.64 2.26
C ASN A 116 18.29 11.37 1.97
N TYR A 117 18.31 12.70 1.84
CA TYR A 117 17.12 13.53 1.62
C TYR A 117 16.34 13.13 0.36
N PRO A 118 16.98 12.77 -0.77
CA PRO A 118 16.24 12.30 -1.95
C PRO A 118 15.42 11.04 -1.68
N ASN A 119 16.00 10.05 -1.01
CA ASN A 119 15.29 8.83 -0.62
C ASN A 119 14.14 9.11 0.34
N ASN A 120 14.31 10.06 1.28
CA ASN A 120 13.28 10.46 2.24
C ASN A 120 12.03 11.05 1.57
N LYS A 121 12.10 11.43 0.29
CA LYS A 121 10.94 11.89 -0.49
C LYS A 121 10.21 10.77 -1.21
N LEU A 122 10.82 9.58 -1.31
CA LEU A 122 10.31 8.42 -2.02
C LEU A 122 9.76 7.36 -1.05
N MET A 123 8.74 6.63 -1.49
CA MET A 123 8.24 5.43 -0.78
C MET A 123 9.06 4.21 -1.23
N LEU A 124 9.95 3.77 -0.35
CA LEU A 124 10.99 2.78 -0.57
C LEU A 124 10.87 1.70 0.50
N GLY A 125 11.19 0.46 0.13
CA GLY A 125 11.02 -0.70 0.98
C GLY A 125 10.14 -1.75 0.32
N GLN A 126 9.53 -2.58 1.15
CA GLN A 126 8.75 -3.73 0.72
C GLN A 126 7.48 -3.90 1.54
N GLY A 127 6.52 -4.57 0.95
CA GLY A 127 5.28 -4.89 1.63
C GLY A 127 4.72 -6.19 1.11
N TYR A 128 4.11 -6.95 2.00
CA TYR A 128 3.33 -8.10 1.60
C TYR A 128 1.97 -8.09 2.28
N ASN A 129 0.99 -8.60 1.54
CA ASN A 129 -0.40 -8.60 1.94
C ASN A 129 -1.01 -9.96 1.62
N ILE A 130 -1.45 -10.66 2.65
CA ILE A 130 -2.11 -11.97 2.55
C ILE A 130 -3.54 -11.85 3.04
N GLN A 131 -4.50 -12.33 2.25
CA GLN A 131 -5.91 -12.29 2.56
C GLN A 131 -6.52 -13.66 2.33
N LEU A 132 -7.16 -14.19 3.36
CA LEU A 132 -7.87 -15.47 3.36
C LEU A 132 -9.36 -15.19 3.46
N GLY A 133 -10.17 -15.93 2.73
CA GLY A 133 -11.61 -15.82 2.75
C GLY A 133 -12.27 -17.20 2.63
N TYR A 134 -13.41 -17.37 3.27
CA TYR A 134 -14.24 -18.56 3.09
C TYR A 134 -15.72 -18.21 2.97
N VAL A 135 -16.33 -18.55 1.84
CA VAL A 135 -17.76 -18.36 1.55
C VAL A 135 -18.53 -19.65 1.84
N PHE A 136 -19.41 -19.58 2.84
CA PHE A 136 -20.31 -20.66 3.20
C PHE A 136 -21.49 -20.78 2.23
N ARG A 137 -22.13 -21.96 2.19
CA ARG A 137 -23.33 -22.21 1.37
C ARG A 137 -24.51 -21.28 1.70
N ASN A 138 -24.58 -20.80 2.94
CA ASN A 138 -25.58 -19.82 3.36
C ASN A 138 -25.27 -18.38 2.87
N ARG A 139 -24.24 -18.19 2.04
CA ARG A 139 -23.80 -16.90 1.48
C ARG A 139 -23.28 -15.92 2.53
N THR A 140 -22.73 -16.42 3.62
CA THR A 140 -21.91 -15.65 4.55
C THR A 140 -20.43 -15.88 4.19
N SER A 141 -19.56 -14.87 4.34
CA SER A 141 -18.11 -15.05 4.31
C SER A 141 -17.44 -14.61 5.60
N LEU A 142 -16.36 -15.31 5.91
CA LEU A 142 -15.35 -14.92 6.88
C LEU A 142 -14.10 -14.52 6.09
N ASP A 143 -13.51 -13.40 6.45
CA ASP A 143 -12.36 -12.84 5.76
C ASP A 143 -11.28 -12.47 6.80
N LEU A 144 -10.04 -12.89 6.58
CA LEU A 144 -8.88 -12.55 7.38
C LEU A 144 -7.85 -11.89 6.47
N ARG A 145 -7.20 -10.83 6.94
CA ARG A 145 -6.14 -10.16 6.20
C ARG A 145 -5.00 -9.80 7.14
N TYR A 146 -3.79 -10.05 6.67
CA TYR A 146 -2.57 -9.55 7.27
C TYR A 146 -1.78 -8.77 6.24
N CYS A 147 -1.35 -7.57 6.59
CA CYS A 147 -0.46 -6.76 5.78
C CYS A 147 0.72 -6.31 6.64
N HIS A 148 1.92 -6.50 6.10
CA HIS A 148 3.16 -6.04 6.68
C HIS A 148 3.84 -5.06 5.73
N LEU A 149 4.28 -3.93 6.28
CA LEU A 149 5.04 -2.92 5.58
C LEU A 149 6.39 -2.78 6.27
N ASP A 150 7.45 -2.92 5.47
CA ASP A 150 8.84 -2.87 5.90
C ASP A 150 9.53 -1.78 5.06
N ALA A 151 9.77 -0.64 5.69
CA ALA A 151 10.27 0.56 5.04
C ALA A 151 11.80 0.59 5.05
N ASP A 152 12.41 1.04 3.96
CA ASP A 152 13.86 1.28 3.94
C ASP A 152 14.21 2.45 4.88
N ASP A 153 15.40 2.43 5.51
CA ASP A 153 15.84 3.40 6.55
C ASP A 153 15.59 4.87 6.19
N ASN A 154 15.85 5.24 4.94
CA ASN A 154 15.69 6.60 4.44
C ASN A 154 14.46 6.75 3.56
N SER A 155 13.35 6.08 3.88
CA SER A 155 12.10 6.22 3.14
C SER A 155 11.18 7.26 3.76
N PHE A 156 10.37 7.90 2.91
CA PHE A 156 9.18 8.63 3.34
C PHE A 156 8.22 7.79 4.23
N LEU A 157 8.26 6.46 4.10
CA LEU A 157 7.47 5.53 4.91
C LEU A 157 7.87 5.51 6.41
N ASN A 158 9.05 6.02 6.77
CA ASN A 158 9.46 6.15 8.18
C ASN A 158 8.89 7.38 8.87
N ASN A 159 7.96 8.10 8.23
CA ASN A 159 7.27 9.21 8.85
C ASN A 159 6.37 8.73 10.01
N ASN A 160 6.79 9.07 11.22
CA ASN A 160 6.15 8.73 12.49
C ASN A 160 4.66 9.10 12.59
N THR A 161 4.23 10.17 11.93
CA THR A 161 2.84 10.63 12.03
C THR A 161 1.89 9.76 11.23
N PHE A 162 2.29 9.33 10.03
CA PHE A 162 1.35 8.72 9.07
C PHE A 162 1.67 7.26 8.70
N TYR A 163 2.94 6.88 8.64
CA TYR A 163 3.37 5.63 8.00
C TYR A 163 4.08 4.65 8.93
N ASN A 164 4.40 5.06 10.17
CA ASN A 164 5.00 4.20 11.18
C ASN A 164 3.98 3.23 11.83
N ARG A 165 3.39 2.38 11.00
CA ARG A 165 2.34 1.39 11.28
C ARG A 165 2.67 0.12 10.49
N PRO A 166 3.60 -0.71 10.97
CA PRO A 166 4.14 -1.81 10.17
C PRO A 166 3.16 -2.96 9.95
N ASN A 167 2.28 -3.25 10.91
CA ASN A 167 1.40 -4.43 10.86
C ASN A 167 -0.08 -4.05 10.88
N TYR A 168 -0.86 -4.67 10.00
CA TYR A 168 -2.31 -4.55 9.95
C TYR A 168 -2.95 -5.94 9.96
N TYR A 169 -3.86 -6.17 10.89
CA TYR A 169 -4.64 -7.40 11.01
C TYR A 169 -6.11 -7.07 10.87
N THR A 170 -6.77 -7.55 9.81
CA THR A 170 -8.19 -7.31 9.59
C THR A 170 -8.98 -8.60 9.70
N PHE A 171 -10.06 -8.57 10.48
CA PHE A 171 -11.10 -9.57 10.50
C PHE A 171 -12.36 -9.00 9.85
N GLY A 172 -12.99 -9.76 8.96
CA GLY A 172 -14.16 -9.35 8.20
C GLY A 172 -15.27 -10.41 8.19
N LEU A 173 -16.50 -9.92 8.19
CA LEU A 173 -17.72 -10.70 8.03
C LEU A 173 -18.54 -10.07 6.91
N THR A 174 -18.95 -10.89 5.94
CA THR A 174 -19.81 -10.42 4.85
C THR A 174 -21.04 -11.30 4.71
N LYS A 175 -22.20 -10.69 4.43
CA LYS A 175 -23.42 -11.38 4.02
C LYS A 175 -23.81 -10.97 2.60
N TYR A 176 -23.88 -11.94 1.70
CA TYR A 176 -24.38 -11.73 0.34
C TYR A 176 -25.87 -12.04 0.29
N LEU A 177 -26.68 -11.05 -0.09
CA LEU A 177 -28.14 -11.10 0.02
C LEU A 177 -28.80 -11.46 -1.32
N SER A 178 -28.29 -10.91 -2.42
CA SER A 178 -28.80 -11.21 -3.77
C SER A 178 -28.26 -12.53 -4.33
N ARG A 179 -29.06 -13.24 -5.14
CA ARG A 179 -28.65 -14.46 -5.87
C ARG A 179 -27.56 -14.19 -6.91
N ARG A 180 -27.50 -12.98 -7.47
CA ARG A 180 -26.42 -12.54 -8.38
C ARG A 180 -25.25 -11.88 -7.64
N TYR A 181 -25.30 -11.87 -6.30
CA TYR A 181 -24.29 -11.24 -5.44
C TYR A 181 -24.14 -9.73 -5.65
N GLY A 182 -25.10 -9.10 -6.33
CA GLY A 182 -25.16 -7.65 -6.54
C GLY A 182 -25.54 -6.86 -5.30
N PHE A 183 -25.82 -7.51 -4.17
CA PHE A 183 -26.02 -6.84 -2.88
C PHE A 183 -25.31 -7.59 -1.76
N LYS A 184 -24.46 -6.89 -1.02
CA LYS A 184 -23.75 -7.41 0.16
C LYS A 184 -23.69 -6.37 1.28
N ILE A 185 -23.64 -6.88 2.51
CA ILE A 185 -23.34 -6.11 3.73
C ILE A 185 -22.06 -6.68 4.31
N GLN A 186 -21.10 -5.81 4.63
CA GLN A 186 -19.80 -6.19 5.17
C GLN A 186 -19.48 -5.35 6.41
N GLY A 187 -19.02 -6.03 7.46
CA GLY A 187 -18.40 -5.43 8.63
C GLY A 187 -16.97 -5.94 8.77
N SER A 188 -16.06 -5.08 9.18
CA SER A 188 -14.67 -5.48 9.46
C SER A 188 -14.06 -4.66 10.59
N VAL A 189 -13.12 -5.27 11.30
CA VAL A 189 -12.30 -4.66 12.35
C VAL A 189 -10.85 -4.86 11.96
N THR A 190 -10.07 -3.77 11.97
CA THR A 190 -8.64 -3.79 11.69
C THR A 190 -7.88 -3.34 12.92
N PHE A 191 -7.00 -4.20 13.42
CA PHE A 191 -6.01 -3.88 14.44
C PHE A 191 -4.71 -3.49 13.75
N ILE A 192 -4.14 -2.37 14.17
CA ILE A 192 -2.93 -1.80 13.59
C ILE A 192 -1.91 -1.69 14.71
N GLU A 193 -0.75 -2.31 14.56
CA GLU A 193 0.35 -2.12 15.50
C GLU A 193 1.10 -0.85 15.12
N LEU A 194 1.35 0.00 16.12
CA LEU A 194 2.13 1.21 15.95
C LEU A 194 3.62 0.88 16.13
N GLY A 195 4.45 1.36 15.23
CA GLY A 195 5.90 1.24 15.38
C GLY A 195 6.45 2.22 16.40
N GLU A 196 7.72 2.03 16.77
CA GLU A 196 8.39 2.87 17.76
C GLU A 196 8.47 4.32 17.28
N GLY A 197 8.05 5.28 18.12
CA GLY A 197 8.04 6.70 17.77
C GLY A 197 6.82 7.17 17.01
N ALA A 198 5.83 6.29 16.76
CA ALA A 198 4.55 6.68 16.17
C ALA A 198 3.91 7.84 16.95
N ASN A 199 3.32 8.78 16.22
CA ASN A 199 2.62 9.92 16.81
C ASN A 199 1.31 10.22 16.05
N ALA A 200 0.47 11.05 16.65
CA ALA A 200 -0.78 11.49 16.05
C ALA A 200 -0.86 13.02 16.05
N ASN A 201 -1.38 13.61 14.97
CA ASN A 201 -1.69 15.04 14.96
C ASN A 201 -2.94 15.28 15.82
N VAL A 202 -2.77 15.99 16.94
CA VAL A 202 -3.85 16.42 17.82
C VAL A 202 -4.01 17.93 17.66
N HIS A 203 -5.19 18.35 17.21
CA HIS A 203 -5.51 19.77 17.12
C HIS A 203 -5.85 20.31 18.51
N SER A 204 -5.34 21.51 18.84
CA SER A 204 -5.60 22.16 20.12
C SER A 204 -7.01 22.77 20.22
N GLY A 205 -7.75 22.83 19.11
CA GLY A 205 -9.06 23.49 19.00
C GLY A 205 -8.97 24.96 18.57
N ASN A 206 -7.76 25.50 18.37
CA ASN A 206 -7.53 26.83 17.81
C ASN A 206 -6.82 26.70 16.45
N GLU A 207 -7.45 27.20 15.39
CA GLU A 207 -6.97 27.08 14.00
C GLU A 207 -5.60 27.76 13.76
N LEU A 208 -5.21 28.70 14.62
CA LEU A 208 -3.95 29.44 14.52
C LEU A 208 -2.78 28.75 15.25
N GLU A 209 -3.06 27.73 16.07
CA GLU A 209 -2.04 27.01 16.83
C GLU A 209 -1.55 25.78 16.05
N PRO A 210 -0.24 25.47 16.08
CA PRO A 210 0.28 24.29 15.43
C PRO A 210 -0.27 23.00 16.08
N TYR A 211 -0.39 21.95 15.27
CA TYR A 211 -0.78 20.63 15.77
C TYR A 211 0.23 20.12 16.80
N ASN A 212 -0.28 19.61 17.93
CA ASN A 212 0.53 18.83 18.85
C ASN A 212 0.72 17.42 18.29
N ARG A 213 1.91 16.82 18.49
CA ARG A 213 2.25 15.47 18.01
C ARG A 213 2.69 14.58 19.17
N PRO A 214 1.80 14.26 20.13
CA PRO A 214 2.13 13.35 21.21
C PRO A 214 2.49 11.97 20.64
N LEU A 215 3.49 11.32 21.25
CA LEU A 215 3.80 9.93 20.97
C LEU A 215 2.61 9.06 21.33
N VAL A 216 2.25 8.15 20.43
CA VAL A 216 1.19 7.18 20.61
C VAL A 216 1.85 5.80 20.53
N SER A 217 1.64 4.99 21.56
CA SER A 217 2.19 3.63 21.64
C SER A 217 1.08 2.60 21.72
N GLY A 218 1.36 1.37 21.30
CA GLY A 218 0.41 0.26 21.33
C GLY A 218 -0.23 0.02 19.97
N HIS A 219 -1.56 0.17 19.89
CA HIS A 219 -2.33 -0.22 18.73
C HIS A 219 -3.45 0.77 18.40
N GLU A 220 -3.82 0.85 17.12
CA GLU A 220 -5.01 1.54 16.62
C GLU A 220 -6.05 0.50 16.18
N ILE A 221 -7.34 0.83 16.33
CA ILE A 221 -8.44 -0.03 15.88
C ILE A 221 -9.30 0.77 14.89
N ILE A 222 -9.51 0.21 13.70
CA ILE A 222 -10.39 0.77 12.67
C ILE A 222 -11.58 -0.17 12.47
N TYR A 223 -12.78 0.38 12.63
CA TYR A 223 -14.03 -0.26 12.28
C TYR A 223 -14.47 0.20 10.90
N ARG A 224 -14.93 -0.73 10.06
CA ARG A 224 -15.50 -0.42 8.76
C ARG A 224 -16.80 -1.20 8.57
N PHE A 225 -17.85 -0.47 8.23
CA PHE A 225 -19.13 -1.00 7.81
C PHE A 225 -19.40 -0.53 6.38
N MET A 226 -19.79 -1.45 5.50
CA MET A 226 -20.00 -1.16 4.08
C MET A 226 -21.19 -1.94 3.53
N THR A 227 -21.99 -1.25 2.73
CA THR A 227 -23.05 -1.84 1.92
C THR A 227 -22.67 -1.63 0.46
N THR A 228 -22.76 -2.68 -0.36
CA THR A 228 -22.40 -2.59 -1.79
C THR A 228 -23.55 -3.05 -2.66
N PHE A 229 -23.86 -2.24 -3.67
CA PHE A 229 -24.83 -2.53 -4.72
C PHE A 229 -24.10 -2.58 -6.08
N SER A 230 -24.28 -3.68 -6.82
CA SER A 230 -23.86 -3.82 -8.21
C SER A 230 -25.09 -4.20 -9.04
N PHE A 231 -25.41 -3.33 -10.00
CA PHE A 231 -26.42 -3.53 -11.03
C PHE A 231 -25.81 -4.16 -12.28
#